data_AF-A0A8H7BYL5-F1
#
_entry.id   AF-A0A8H7BYL5-F1
#
_cell.length_a   1.000
_cell.length_b   1.000
_cell.length_c   1.000
_cell.angle_alpha   90.00
_cell.angle_beta   90.00
_cell.angle_gamma   90.00
#
_symmetry.space_group_name_H-M   'P 1'
#
loop_
_entity.id
_entity.type
_entity.pdbx_description
1 polymer ?
#
loop_
_entity_poly.entity_id
_entity_poly.type
_entity_poly.pdbx_seq_one_letter_code
_entity_poly.pdbx_strand_id
1 'polypeptide(L)'
;MNNPIASDEALAVWMLRQTDEFKNANVVRSRDPAKLAECNVIVDVGGVYDPKEHKYDHHQRGFFETFDDKHQTKLSSAGLIYKHFGRQVIQQILKKTEADDEVETIFQKTYDSFIESLDAHDNGISAYPNTLQPLFKESPTSLPARVGNKNPAWNETLTDPEVDARFLEASDLAGGELAGYVSSLKNAWLPARALVVDALERRYDIHQSGRVIALERSCPWKEHLMDLEKQQQLDDDEKKILYVLYPESSPEGNWRIQCVPTRPEGFENRKSLPESWRGFRDNELSQISGVESCIFVHAGGFIGGNKTRHGVYEMARLAVEM
;
A
#
# COMPACT_ATOMS: atom_id res chain seq x y z
N MET A 1 26.64 23.93 3.27
CA MET A 1 26.63 22.47 3.02
C MET A 1 25.21 22.09 2.74
N ASN A 2 24.95 21.47 1.59
CA ASN A 2 23.63 20.90 1.31
C ASN A 2 23.41 19.70 2.24
N ASN A 3 22.22 19.62 2.83
CA ASN A 3 21.87 18.48 3.66
C ASN A 3 21.80 17.19 2.83
N PRO A 4 21.89 16.02 3.48
CA PRO A 4 21.55 14.76 2.84
C PRO A 4 20.15 14.85 2.23
N ILE A 5 20.01 14.31 1.02
CA ILE A 5 18.74 14.14 0.31
C ILE A 5 17.86 13.20 1.12
N ALA A 6 16.74 13.71 1.63
CA ALA A 6 15.71 12.92 2.30
C ALA A 6 14.57 12.55 1.31
N SER A 7 13.91 11.42 1.55
CA SER A 7 12.75 11.01 0.75
C SER A 7 11.58 11.98 0.86
N ASP A 8 11.50 12.68 1.99
CA ASP A 8 10.49 13.68 2.26
C ASP A 8 10.55 14.87 1.28
N GLU A 9 11.64 15.65 1.31
CA GLU A 9 11.85 16.78 0.38
C GLU A 9 11.84 16.35 -1.09
N ALA A 10 12.38 15.16 -1.40
CA ALA A 10 12.40 14.64 -2.76
C ALA A 10 10.99 14.39 -3.30
N LEU A 11 10.09 13.79 -2.50
CA LEU A 11 8.71 13.53 -2.89
C LEU A 11 7.87 14.82 -2.90
N ALA A 12 8.07 15.70 -1.91
CA ALA A 12 7.39 16.98 -1.83
C ALA A 12 7.60 17.82 -3.11
N VAL A 13 8.85 17.92 -3.57
CA VAL A 13 9.19 18.63 -4.82
C VAL A 13 8.54 17.98 -6.04
N TRP A 14 8.54 16.65 -6.13
CA TRP A 14 7.92 15.94 -7.26
C TRP A 14 6.41 16.19 -7.31
N MET A 15 5.74 16.13 -6.16
CA MET A 15 4.29 16.36 -6.04
C MET A 15 3.92 17.80 -6.42
N LEU A 16 4.66 18.80 -5.94
CA LEU A 16 4.45 20.19 -6.34
C LEU A 16 4.54 20.36 -7.86
N ARG A 17 5.47 19.68 -8.52
CA ARG A 17 5.58 19.70 -10.00
C ARG A 17 4.41 19.03 -10.74
N GLN A 18 3.54 18.30 -10.04
CA GLN A 18 2.29 17.81 -10.61
C GLN A 18 1.14 18.82 -10.44
N THR A 19 1.38 20.00 -9.85
CA THR A 19 0.35 21.04 -9.74
C THR A 19 0.45 22.03 -10.89
N ASP A 20 -0.66 22.67 -11.26
CA ASP A 20 -0.64 23.68 -12.31
C ASP A 20 0.21 24.90 -11.97
N GLU A 21 0.26 25.25 -10.69
CA GLU A 21 1.01 26.40 -10.19
C GLU A 21 2.53 26.17 -10.23
N PHE A 22 2.99 24.98 -9.83
CA PHE A 22 4.43 24.71 -9.65
C PHE A 22 5.04 23.74 -10.69
N LYS A 23 4.30 23.31 -11.72
CA LYS A 23 4.81 22.37 -12.76
C LYS A 23 6.10 22.81 -13.46
N ASN A 24 6.32 24.11 -13.59
CA ASN A 24 7.52 24.68 -14.22
C ASN A 24 8.48 25.31 -13.19
N ALA A 25 8.30 25.04 -11.90
CA ALA A 25 9.13 25.63 -10.86
C ALA A 25 10.57 25.10 -10.92
N ASN A 26 11.52 26.03 -10.80
CA ASN A 26 12.92 25.72 -10.57
C ASN A 26 13.13 25.34 -9.10
N VAL A 27 14.05 24.42 -8.85
CA VAL A 27 14.39 23.98 -7.49
C VAL A 27 15.66 24.70 -7.05
N VAL A 28 15.61 25.33 -5.88
CA VAL A 28 16.76 25.93 -5.21
C VAL A 28 16.94 25.22 -3.88
N ARG A 29 18.07 24.52 -3.71
CA ARG A 29 18.40 23.86 -2.44
C ARG A 29 19.25 24.78 -1.58
N SER A 30 18.69 25.24 -0.46
CA SER A 30 19.39 26.15 0.46
C SER A 30 18.78 26.16 1.86
N ARG A 31 19.55 26.65 2.83
CA ARG A 31 19.08 27.03 4.17
C ARG A 31 19.29 28.52 4.46
N ASP A 32 19.74 29.29 3.47
CA ASP A 32 19.97 30.72 3.59
C ASP A 32 18.62 31.47 3.59
N PRO A 33 18.24 32.15 4.69
CA PRO A 33 16.97 32.86 4.77
C PRO A 33 16.77 33.90 3.67
N ALA A 34 17.84 34.52 3.16
CA ALA A 34 17.75 35.49 2.08
C ALA A 34 17.30 34.83 0.77
N LYS A 35 17.86 33.65 0.44
CA LYS A 35 17.45 32.87 -0.73
C LYS A 35 16.04 32.31 -0.58
N LEU A 36 15.69 31.82 0.61
CA LEU A 36 14.35 31.29 0.89
C LEU A 36 13.28 32.37 0.74
N ALA A 37 13.57 33.62 1.14
CA ALA A 37 12.63 34.73 1.00
C ALA A 37 12.30 35.10 -0.47
N GLU A 38 13.12 34.66 -1.43
CA GLU A 38 12.86 34.84 -2.87
C GLU A 38 12.01 33.71 -3.49
N CYS A 39 11.79 32.61 -2.77
CA CYS A 39 11.07 31.44 -3.26
C CYS A 39 9.54 31.60 -3.14
N ASN A 40 8.80 31.07 -4.13
CA ASN A 40 7.33 31.07 -4.12
C ASN A 40 6.71 29.99 -3.22
N VAL A 41 7.46 28.92 -2.98
CA VAL A 41 7.09 27.80 -2.11
C VAL A 41 8.36 27.29 -1.42
N ILE A 42 8.24 26.96 -0.14
CA ILE A 42 9.34 26.46 0.69
C ILE A 42 8.88 25.15 1.34
N VAL A 43 9.71 24.11 1.25
CA VAL A 43 9.46 22.79 1.85
C VAL A 43 10.69 22.37 2.65
N ASP A 44 10.51 21.62 3.75
CA ASP A 44 11.57 20.98 4.56
C ASP A 44 12.57 21.91 5.28
N VAL A 45 12.47 23.22 5.04
CA VAL A 45 13.34 24.24 5.64
C VAL A 45 12.57 25.51 5.99
N GLY A 46 13.17 26.36 6.82
CA GLY A 46 12.63 27.68 7.18
C GLY A 46 11.91 27.72 8.53
N GLY A 47 11.61 26.57 9.13
CA GLY A 47 11.06 26.41 10.48
C GLY A 47 9.62 26.90 10.63
N VAL A 48 8.85 26.94 9.53
CA VAL A 48 7.49 27.48 9.49
C VAL A 48 6.58 26.57 8.68
N TYR A 49 5.42 26.25 9.27
CA TYR A 49 4.27 25.73 8.56
C TYR A 49 3.21 26.82 8.42
N ASP A 50 3.00 27.29 7.20
CA ASP A 50 1.96 28.23 6.84
C ASP A 50 1.48 27.93 5.40
N PRO A 51 0.37 27.21 5.22
CA PRO A 51 -0.17 26.89 3.90
C PRO A 51 -0.55 28.11 3.06
N LYS A 52 -0.87 29.26 3.68
CA LYS A 52 -1.27 30.48 2.96
C LYS A 52 -0.07 31.17 2.31
N GLU A 53 1.09 31.02 2.93
CA GLU A 53 2.37 31.57 2.48
C GLU A 53 3.23 30.51 1.78
N HIS A 54 2.66 29.33 1.49
CA HIS A 54 3.35 28.18 0.90
C HIS A 54 4.64 27.76 1.62
N LYS A 55 4.59 27.72 2.95
CA LYS A 55 5.69 27.24 3.81
C LYS A 55 5.29 25.91 4.44
N TYR A 56 6.04 24.86 4.13
CA TYR A 56 5.71 23.49 4.52
C TYR A 56 6.93 22.84 5.18
N ASP A 57 7.29 23.35 6.36
CA ASP A 57 8.29 22.75 7.25
C ASP A 57 7.62 22.19 8.52
N HIS A 58 8.16 21.10 9.04
CA HIS A 58 7.69 20.38 10.24
C HIS A 58 8.72 20.36 11.38
N HIS A 59 9.95 20.82 11.16
CA HIS A 59 11.05 20.76 12.13
C HIS A 59 10.87 21.65 13.38
N GLN A 60 9.92 22.58 13.36
CA GLN A 60 9.70 23.53 14.43
C GLN A 60 9.20 22.86 15.72
N ARG A 61 9.73 23.34 16.85
CA ARG A 61 9.27 22.90 18.15
C ARG A 61 7.78 23.15 18.29
N GLY A 62 7.05 22.12 18.71
CA GLY A 62 5.60 22.21 18.90
C GLY A 62 4.78 21.92 17.65
N PHE A 63 5.40 21.42 16.57
CA PHE A 63 4.67 20.87 15.44
C PHE A 63 4.05 19.50 15.79
N PHE A 64 2.73 19.38 15.60
CA PHE A 64 1.93 18.18 15.87
C PHE A 64 0.82 18.00 14.82
N GLU A 65 0.94 18.63 13.65
CA GLU A 65 -0.07 18.51 12.60
C GLU A 65 -0.11 17.06 12.09
N THR A 66 -1.33 16.53 11.98
CA THR A 66 -1.62 15.21 11.40
C THR A 66 -2.41 15.39 10.10
N PHE A 67 -2.57 14.33 9.31
CA PHE A 67 -3.34 14.38 8.07
C PHE A 67 -4.80 14.79 8.30
N ASP A 68 -5.46 14.11 9.25
CA ASP A 68 -6.81 14.39 9.74
C ASP A 68 -6.98 13.87 11.19
N ASP A 69 -8.21 13.90 11.70
CA ASP A 69 -8.55 13.46 13.07
C ASP A 69 -8.41 11.95 13.31
N LYS A 70 -8.26 11.14 12.25
CA LYS A 70 -8.14 9.68 12.33
C LYS A 70 -6.69 9.23 12.43
N HIS A 71 -5.75 10.09 12.04
CA HIS A 71 -4.32 9.80 12.03
C HIS A 71 -3.61 10.42 13.22
N GLN A 72 -2.59 9.74 13.71
CA GLN A 72 -1.76 10.19 14.84
C GLN A 72 -0.31 10.49 14.43
N THR A 73 0.07 10.06 13.22
CA THR A 73 1.40 10.30 12.65
C THR A 73 1.54 11.77 12.31
N LYS A 74 2.61 12.40 12.82
CA LYS A 74 2.95 13.78 12.46
C LYS A 74 3.36 13.83 11.00
N LEU A 75 2.92 14.86 10.29
CA LEU A 75 3.28 15.06 8.90
C LEU A 75 4.76 15.44 8.75
N SER A 76 5.42 14.94 7.72
CA SER A 76 6.65 15.52 7.18
C SER A 76 6.29 16.53 6.06
N SER A 77 7.27 17.10 5.36
CA SER A 77 7.00 18.09 4.31
C SER A 77 6.23 17.49 3.12
N ALA A 78 6.51 16.24 2.75
CA ALA A 78 5.74 15.46 1.78
C ALA A 78 4.31 15.23 2.26
N GLY A 79 4.09 14.86 3.52
CA GLY A 79 2.74 14.76 4.08
C GLY A 79 1.99 16.09 4.06
N LEU A 80 2.67 17.20 4.38
CA LEU A 80 2.12 18.54 4.28
C LEU A 80 1.73 18.90 2.84
N ILE A 81 2.63 18.69 1.88
CA ILE A 81 2.32 18.90 0.45
C ILE A 81 1.18 18.00 0.01
N TYR A 82 1.17 16.73 0.41
CA TYR A 82 0.10 15.80 0.07
C TYR A 82 -1.25 16.24 0.65
N LYS A 83 -1.28 16.71 1.90
CA LYS A 83 -2.50 17.22 2.55
C LYS A 83 -3.13 18.37 1.77
N HIS A 84 -2.33 19.29 1.24
CA HIS A 84 -2.82 20.49 0.55
C HIS A 84 -3.00 20.32 -0.96
N PHE A 85 -2.15 19.52 -1.61
CA PHE A 85 -2.09 19.40 -3.07
C PHE A 85 -2.36 17.98 -3.58
N GLY A 86 -2.44 16.97 -2.72
CA GLY A 86 -2.48 15.56 -3.11
C GLY A 86 -3.68 15.19 -4.00
N ARG A 87 -4.81 15.89 -3.87
CA ARG A 87 -5.95 15.75 -4.78
C ARG A 87 -5.59 16.13 -6.21
N GLN A 88 -4.97 17.30 -6.39
CA GLN A 88 -4.52 17.76 -7.71
C GLN A 88 -3.43 16.84 -8.28
N VAL A 89 -2.51 16.38 -7.43
CA VAL A 89 -1.47 15.40 -7.82
C VAL A 89 -2.12 14.13 -8.36
N ILE A 90 -3.09 13.56 -7.64
CA ILE A 90 -3.83 12.37 -8.09
C ILE A 90 -4.59 12.64 -9.38
N GLN A 91 -5.28 13.78 -9.48
CA GLN A 91 -5.98 14.17 -10.71
C GLN A 91 -5.04 14.19 -11.92
N GLN A 92 -3.83 14.75 -11.78
CA GLN A 92 -2.86 14.76 -12.87
C GLN A 92 -2.37 13.36 -13.24
N ILE A 93 -2.03 12.52 -12.25
CA ILE A 93 -1.60 11.14 -12.50
C ILE A 93 -2.70 10.35 -13.24
N LEU A 94 -3.96 10.53 -12.82
CA LEU A 94 -5.12 9.86 -13.40
C LEU A 94 -5.66 10.54 -14.67
N LYS A 95 -5.10 11.70 -15.05
CA LYS A 95 -5.55 12.54 -16.17
C LYS A 95 -7.03 12.93 -16.07
N LYS A 96 -7.46 13.33 -14.88
CA LYS A 96 -8.82 13.78 -14.57
C LYS A 96 -8.90 15.30 -14.46
N THR A 97 -10.02 15.86 -14.89
CA THR A 97 -10.28 17.31 -14.81
C THR A 97 -10.88 17.75 -13.48
N GLU A 98 -11.54 16.85 -12.76
CA GLU A 98 -12.24 17.14 -11.49
C GLU A 98 -11.94 16.06 -10.45
N ALA A 99 -12.02 16.44 -9.17
CA ALA A 99 -11.87 15.54 -8.03
C ALA A 99 -13.25 14.94 -7.72
N ASP A 100 -13.48 13.72 -8.19
CA ASP A 100 -14.67 12.94 -7.92
C ASP A 100 -14.45 11.93 -6.78
N ASP A 101 -15.47 11.15 -6.43
CA ASP A 101 -15.41 10.14 -5.35
C ASP A 101 -14.27 9.14 -5.53
N GLU A 102 -13.89 8.85 -6.78
CA GLU A 102 -12.75 8.00 -7.08
C GLU A 102 -11.42 8.67 -6.69
N VAL A 103 -11.25 9.96 -7.02
CA VAL A 103 -10.07 10.73 -6.58
C VAL A 103 -10.00 10.78 -5.06
N GLU A 104 -11.13 11.01 -4.37
CA GLU A 104 -11.15 11.03 -2.90
C GLU A 104 -10.81 9.66 -2.30
N THR A 105 -11.32 8.57 -2.88
CA THR A 105 -11.00 7.21 -2.43
C THR A 105 -9.51 6.91 -2.59
N ILE A 106 -8.93 7.26 -3.74
CA ILE A 106 -7.50 7.06 -4.00
C ILE A 106 -6.66 8.00 -3.14
N PHE A 107 -7.13 9.21 -2.83
CA PHE A 107 -6.47 10.16 -1.94
C PHE A 107 -6.31 9.62 -0.52
N GLN A 108 -7.41 9.14 0.07
CA GLN A 108 -7.35 8.53 1.40
C GLN A 108 -6.45 7.28 1.40
N LYS A 109 -6.68 6.37 0.44
CA LYS A 109 -5.90 5.12 0.35
C LYS A 109 -4.40 5.37 0.16
N THR A 110 -4.04 6.39 -0.61
CA THR A 110 -2.64 6.76 -0.87
C THR A 110 -1.98 7.38 0.36
N TYR A 111 -2.72 8.11 1.19
CA TYR A 111 -2.18 8.54 2.48
C TYR A 111 -1.84 7.32 3.36
N ASP A 112 -2.85 6.50 3.66
CA ASP A 112 -2.77 5.39 4.61
C ASP A 112 -1.70 4.35 4.23
N SER A 113 -1.48 4.15 2.93
CA SER A 113 -0.66 3.03 2.43
C SER A 113 0.67 3.45 1.82
N PHE A 114 0.91 4.75 1.65
CA PHE A 114 2.15 5.26 1.05
C PHE A 114 2.72 6.43 1.84
N ILE A 115 1.98 7.54 1.95
CA ILE A 115 2.51 8.80 2.49
C ILE A 115 2.77 8.70 4.00
N GLU A 116 1.86 8.11 4.78
CA GLU A 116 2.00 8.02 6.25
C GLU A 116 3.30 7.30 6.66
N SER A 117 3.73 6.31 5.88
CA SER A 117 4.99 5.60 6.15
C SER A 117 6.23 6.49 6.00
N LEU A 118 6.19 7.47 5.09
CA LEU A 118 7.26 8.45 4.90
C LEU A 118 7.21 9.52 5.99
N ASP A 119 6.01 10.00 6.33
CA ASP A 119 5.77 10.90 7.46
C ASP A 119 6.34 10.33 8.75
N ALA A 120 6.04 9.05 9.03
CA ALA A 120 6.53 8.34 10.21
C ALA A 120 8.05 8.20 10.19
N HIS A 121 8.62 7.76 9.06
CA HIS A 121 10.07 7.56 8.94
C HIS A 121 10.83 8.87 9.19
N ASP A 122 10.37 9.97 8.59
CA ASP A 122 11.04 11.26 8.67
C ASP A 122 10.93 11.90 10.07
N ASN A 123 9.79 11.71 10.74
CA ASN A 123 9.60 12.13 12.13
C ASN A 123 10.21 11.16 13.17
N GLY A 124 10.94 10.12 12.74
CA GLY A 124 11.57 9.13 13.62
C GLY A 124 10.58 8.26 14.42
N ILE A 125 9.37 8.06 13.88
CA ILE A 125 8.32 7.24 14.47
C ILE A 125 8.54 5.79 14.06
N SER A 126 8.65 4.90 15.04
CA SER A 126 8.82 3.46 14.80
C SER A 126 7.48 2.78 14.58
N ALA A 127 7.40 1.89 13.58
CA ALA A 127 6.19 1.11 13.28
C ALA A 127 5.76 0.17 14.43
N TYR A 128 6.69 -0.19 15.32
CA TYR A 128 6.46 -1.03 16.49
C TYR A 128 7.14 -0.42 17.73
N PRO A 129 6.69 -0.75 18.95
CA PRO A 129 7.39 -0.35 20.16
C PRO A 129 8.85 -0.80 20.17
N ASN A 130 9.76 0.08 20.63
CA ASN A 130 11.20 -0.19 20.71
C ASN A 130 11.59 -1.39 21.61
N THR A 131 10.62 -1.94 22.36
CA THR A 131 10.78 -3.17 23.14
C THR A 131 10.80 -4.44 22.28
N LEU A 132 10.36 -4.36 21.02
CA LEU A 132 10.36 -5.48 20.08
C LEU A 132 11.57 -5.38 19.15
N GLN A 133 12.30 -6.49 18.96
CA GLN A 133 13.36 -6.58 17.97
C GLN A 133 12.79 -7.14 16.65
N PRO A 134 12.96 -6.45 15.51
CA PRO A 134 12.58 -6.99 14.21
C PRO A 134 13.28 -8.31 13.91
N LEU A 135 12.56 -9.27 13.32
CA LEU A 135 13.12 -10.57 12.93
C LEU A 135 14.12 -10.47 11.77
N PHE A 136 14.03 -9.40 10.96
CA PHE A 136 14.93 -9.11 9.86
C PHE A 136 15.02 -7.60 9.63
N LYS A 137 16.00 -7.16 8.83
CA LYS A 137 16.18 -5.76 8.43
C LYS A 137 15.54 -5.54 7.06
N GLU A 138 14.71 -4.51 6.92
CA GLU A 138 14.08 -4.12 5.64
C GLU A 138 15.01 -3.30 4.73
N SER A 139 15.89 -2.49 5.33
CA SER A 139 16.92 -1.76 4.60
C SER A 139 17.90 -2.73 3.91
N PRO A 140 18.34 -2.48 2.66
CA PRO A 140 18.23 -1.22 1.91
C PRO A 140 17.04 -1.15 0.93
N THR A 141 16.01 -1.98 1.07
CA THR A 141 14.94 -2.09 0.05
C THR A 141 13.84 -1.03 0.15
N SER A 142 13.66 -0.41 1.31
CA SER A 142 12.66 0.64 1.54
C SER A 142 12.87 1.87 0.63
N LEU A 143 11.80 2.61 0.35
CA LEU A 143 11.88 3.85 -0.45
C LEU A 143 12.84 4.89 0.16
N PRO A 144 12.80 5.21 1.48
CA PRO A 144 13.77 6.12 2.09
C PRO A 144 15.22 5.69 1.89
N ALA A 145 15.51 4.38 2.00
CA ALA A 145 16.85 3.86 1.75
C ALA A 145 17.28 4.01 0.28
N ARG A 146 16.38 3.74 -0.69
CA ARG A 146 16.68 3.89 -2.12
C ARG A 146 16.88 5.35 -2.53
N VAL A 147 16.13 6.28 -1.95
CA VAL A 147 16.38 7.73 -2.08
C VAL A 147 17.70 8.10 -1.42
N GLY A 148 17.96 7.61 -0.21
CA GLY A 148 19.19 7.84 0.53
C GLY A 148 20.44 7.43 -0.25
N ASN A 149 20.36 6.38 -1.07
CA ASN A 149 21.45 5.92 -1.95
C ASN A 149 21.80 6.92 -3.09
N LYS A 150 21.00 7.97 -3.29
CA LYS A 150 21.35 9.09 -4.19
C LYS A 150 22.24 10.13 -3.52
N ASN A 151 22.45 10.05 -2.21
CA ASN A 151 23.43 10.90 -1.55
C ASN A 151 24.86 10.58 -2.01
N PRO A 152 25.77 11.57 -2.00
CA PRO A 152 27.19 11.30 -2.17
C PRO A 152 27.68 10.31 -1.11
N ALA A 153 28.55 9.39 -1.52
CA ALA A 153 29.24 8.54 -0.55
C ALA A 153 30.13 9.42 0.36
N TRP A 154 30.40 8.94 1.58
CA TRP A 154 31.24 9.69 2.54
C TRP A 154 32.65 10.00 2.01
N ASN A 155 33.12 9.22 1.04
CA ASN A 155 34.41 9.34 0.37
C ASN A 155 34.33 9.91 -1.05
N GLU A 156 33.19 10.50 -1.41
CA GLU A 156 32.96 11.14 -2.70
C GLU A 156 32.88 12.67 -2.52
N THR A 157 33.54 13.41 -3.41
CA THR A 157 33.45 14.88 -3.45
C THR A 157 32.73 15.30 -4.70
N LEU A 158 31.59 15.98 -4.53
CA LEU A 158 30.79 16.52 -5.61
C LEU A 158 30.69 18.05 -5.47
N THR A 159 30.50 18.71 -6.60
CA THR A 159 30.10 20.12 -6.67
C THR A 159 28.61 20.27 -6.37
N ASP A 160 28.16 21.46 -5.97
CA ASP A 160 26.74 21.72 -5.69
C ASP A 160 25.82 21.33 -6.87
N PRO A 161 26.14 21.65 -8.15
CA PRO A 161 25.34 21.21 -9.29
C PRO A 161 25.23 19.69 -9.45
N GLU A 162 26.28 18.94 -9.11
CA GLU A 162 26.25 17.46 -9.18
C GLU A 162 25.37 16.86 -8.08
N VAL A 163 25.39 17.45 -6.87
CA VAL A 163 24.48 17.05 -5.79
C VAL A 163 23.03 17.37 -6.16
N ASP A 164 22.79 18.54 -6.75
CA ASP A 164 21.46 18.96 -7.17
C ASP A 164 20.91 18.09 -8.32
N ALA A 165 21.77 17.64 -9.24
CA ALA A 165 21.39 16.65 -10.24
C ALA A 165 20.93 15.32 -9.60
N ARG A 166 21.65 14.83 -8.58
CA ARG A 166 21.24 13.61 -7.84
C ARG A 166 19.94 13.80 -7.06
N PHE A 167 19.70 15.01 -6.55
CA PHE A 167 18.42 15.34 -5.93
C PHE A 167 17.27 15.21 -6.92
N LEU A 168 17.42 15.67 -8.17
CA LEU A 168 16.40 15.49 -9.20
C LEU A 168 16.15 14.01 -9.49
N GLU A 169 17.20 13.18 -9.58
CA GLU A 169 17.05 11.73 -9.72
C GLU A 169 16.30 11.09 -8.53
N ALA A 170 16.57 11.55 -7.31
CA ALA A 170 15.88 11.08 -6.11
C ALA A 170 14.40 11.49 -6.10
N SER A 171 14.10 12.72 -6.54
CA SER A 171 12.75 13.25 -6.68
C SER A 171 11.95 12.45 -7.72
N ASP A 172 12.55 12.16 -8.88
CA ASP A 172 11.94 11.32 -9.92
C ASP A 172 11.73 9.88 -9.46
N LEU A 173 12.67 9.31 -8.68
CA LEU A 173 12.51 7.97 -8.10
C LEU A 173 11.32 7.92 -7.14
N ALA A 174 11.23 8.84 -6.18
CA ALA A 174 10.15 8.86 -5.20
C ALA A 174 8.79 9.12 -5.86
N GLY A 175 8.76 10.07 -6.79
CA GLY A 175 7.58 10.41 -7.56
C GLY A 175 7.07 9.30 -8.47
N GLY A 176 7.98 8.60 -9.15
CA GLY A 176 7.65 7.46 -10.00
C GLY A 176 6.99 6.31 -9.23
N GLU A 177 7.45 6.05 -8.01
CA GLU A 177 6.84 5.05 -7.11
C GLU A 177 5.43 5.47 -6.68
N LEU A 178 5.23 6.74 -6.31
CA LEU A 178 3.90 7.28 -6.00
C LEU A 178 2.95 7.19 -7.20
N ALA A 179 3.41 7.60 -8.39
CA ALA A 179 2.62 7.55 -9.62
C ALA A 179 2.24 6.11 -10.01
N GLY A 180 3.18 5.17 -9.87
CA GLY A 180 2.95 3.75 -10.07
C GLY A 180 1.93 3.19 -9.08
N TYR A 181 2.04 3.55 -7.80
CA TYR A 181 1.11 3.15 -6.76
C TYR A 181 -0.31 3.66 -7.04
N VAL A 182 -0.49 4.97 -7.27
CA VAL A 182 -1.78 5.59 -7.64
C VAL A 182 -2.38 4.94 -8.89
N SER A 183 -1.56 4.68 -9.91
CA SER A 183 -1.98 3.98 -11.13
C SER A 183 -2.45 2.55 -10.83
N SER A 184 -1.77 1.83 -9.93
CA SER A 184 -2.19 0.49 -9.51
C SER A 184 -3.52 0.51 -8.75
N LEU A 185 -3.76 1.54 -7.93
CA LEU A 185 -5.03 1.70 -7.23
C LEU A 185 -6.19 1.88 -8.22
N LYS A 186 -6.03 2.78 -9.19
CA LYS A 186 -7.05 3.02 -10.23
C LYS A 186 -7.30 1.79 -11.10
N ASN A 187 -6.24 1.15 -11.58
CA ASN A 187 -6.36 0.14 -12.65
C ASN A 187 -6.61 -1.28 -12.13
N ALA A 188 -6.25 -1.58 -10.88
CA ALA A 188 -6.34 -2.93 -10.32
C ALA A 188 -7.13 -2.99 -9.00
N TRP A 189 -6.77 -2.16 -8.01
CA TRP A 189 -7.40 -2.26 -6.68
C TRP A 189 -8.85 -1.80 -6.69
N LEU A 190 -9.16 -0.62 -7.21
CA LEU A 190 -10.51 -0.04 -7.15
C LEU A 190 -11.55 -0.87 -7.92
N PRO A 191 -11.30 -1.33 -9.16
CA PRO A 191 -12.24 -2.17 -9.89
C PRO A 191 -12.50 -3.53 -9.22
N ALA A 192 -11.55 -4.04 -8.43
CA ALA A 192 -11.71 -5.30 -7.72
C ALA A 192 -12.82 -5.26 -6.67
N ARG A 193 -13.15 -4.07 -6.13
CA ARG A 193 -14.18 -3.91 -5.11
C ARG A 193 -15.53 -4.50 -5.54
N ALA A 194 -15.96 -4.23 -6.77
CA ALA A 194 -17.23 -4.74 -7.30
C ALA A 194 -17.26 -6.27 -7.34
N LEU A 195 -16.15 -6.91 -7.73
CA LEU A 195 -16.04 -8.38 -7.76
C LEU A 195 -16.15 -8.98 -6.35
N VAL A 196 -15.60 -8.31 -5.34
CA VAL A 196 -15.67 -8.78 -3.94
C VAL A 196 -17.08 -8.58 -3.38
N VAL A 197 -17.76 -7.47 -3.70
CA VAL A 197 -19.17 -7.25 -3.35
C VAL A 197 -20.03 -8.39 -3.91
N ASP A 198 -19.94 -8.64 -5.22
CA ASP A 198 -20.71 -9.69 -5.90
C ASP A 198 -20.45 -11.08 -5.28
N ALA A 199 -19.17 -11.39 -4.99
CA ALA A 199 -18.79 -12.66 -4.40
C ALA A 199 -19.29 -12.81 -2.95
N LEU A 200 -19.33 -11.72 -2.19
CA LEU A 200 -19.83 -11.72 -0.82
C LEU A 200 -21.36 -11.85 -0.77
N GLU A 201 -22.08 -11.25 -1.71
CA GLU A 201 -23.54 -11.40 -1.83
C GLU A 201 -23.93 -12.84 -2.16
N ARG A 202 -23.17 -13.48 -3.07
CA ARG A 202 -23.39 -14.88 -3.52
C ARG A 202 -22.81 -15.95 -2.59
N ARG A 203 -22.26 -15.58 -1.42
CA ARG A 203 -21.54 -16.50 -0.53
C ARG A 203 -22.35 -17.74 -0.11
N TYR A 204 -23.67 -17.61 0.04
CA TYR A 204 -24.55 -18.73 0.37
C TYR A 204 -24.83 -19.67 -0.80
N ASP A 205 -24.70 -19.20 -2.04
CA ASP A 205 -24.74 -20.04 -3.25
C ASP A 205 -23.47 -20.87 -3.37
N ILE A 206 -22.36 -20.38 -2.80
CA ILE A 206 -21.08 -21.07 -2.78
C ILE A 206 -21.03 -22.11 -1.67
N HIS A 207 -21.34 -21.75 -0.43
CA HIS A 207 -21.35 -22.68 0.69
C HIS A 207 -22.41 -22.29 1.72
N GLN A 208 -23.16 -23.26 2.25
CA GLN A 208 -24.30 -23.00 3.15
C GLN A 208 -23.95 -22.20 4.41
N SER A 209 -22.71 -22.28 4.90
CA SER A 209 -22.25 -21.47 6.05
C SER A 209 -22.13 -19.97 5.72
N GLY A 210 -22.06 -19.62 4.44
CA GLY A 210 -21.73 -18.27 3.98
C GLY A 210 -20.29 -17.85 4.26
N ARG A 211 -19.40 -18.77 4.66
CA ARG A 211 -18.00 -18.46 5.02
C ARG A 211 -16.99 -18.73 3.91
N VAL A 212 -17.48 -18.99 2.70
CA VAL A 212 -16.67 -19.22 1.50
C VAL A 212 -17.22 -18.33 0.40
N ILE A 213 -16.34 -17.61 -0.29
CA ILE A 213 -16.71 -16.82 -1.47
C ILE A 213 -15.93 -17.32 -2.68
N ALA A 214 -16.49 -17.13 -3.87
CA ALA A 214 -15.81 -17.43 -5.12
C ALA A 214 -15.76 -16.19 -6.01
N LEU A 215 -14.55 -15.79 -6.40
CA LEU A 215 -14.31 -14.73 -7.37
C LEU A 215 -14.27 -15.35 -8.77
N GLU A 216 -14.84 -14.64 -9.74
CA GLU A 216 -14.83 -15.07 -11.14
C GLU A 216 -13.43 -14.93 -11.79
N ARG A 217 -12.52 -14.18 -11.16
CA ARG A 217 -11.12 -14.00 -11.56
C ARG A 217 -10.24 -13.64 -10.36
N SER A 218 -8.95 -13.88 -10.47
CA SER A 218 -7.97 -13.37 -9.52
C SER A 218 -7.97 -11.83 -9.52
N CYS A 219 -8.06 -11.22 -8.33
CA CYS A 219 -8.01 -9.78 -8.13
C CYS A 219 -7.54 -9.44 -6.69
N PRO A 220 -7.12 -8.19 -6.40
CA PRO A 220 -6.86 -7.76 -5.03
C PRO A 220 -8.15 -7.75 -4.20
N TRP A 221 -8.34 -8.73 -3.31
CA TRP A 221 -9.59 -8.90 -2.57
C TRP A 221 -9.50 -8.66 -1.07
N LYS A 222 -8.32 -8.81 -0.44
CA LYS A 222 -8.17 -8.89 1.02
C LYS A 222 -8.70 -7.67 1.76
N GLU A 223 -8.23 -6.48 1.40
CA GLU A 223 -8.66 -5.24 2.06
C GLU A 223 -10.15 -4.96 1.82
N HIS A 224 -10.61 -5.06 0.56
CA HIS A 224 -12.03 -4.88 0.22
C HIS A 224 -12.93 -5.81 1.02
N LEU A 225 -12.55 -7.08 1.16
CA LEU A 225 -13.30 -8.05 1.93
C LEU A 225 -13.40 -7.63 3.39
N MET A 226 -12.28 -7.25 4.01
CA MET A 226 -12.27 -6.85 5.43
C MET A 226 -13.06 -5.56 5.68
N ASP A 227 -13.00 -4.61 4.76
CA ASP A 227 -13.79 -3.38 4.85
C ASP A 227 -15.29 -3.65 4.69
N LEU A 228 -15.65 -4.51 3.73
CA LEU A 228 -17.04 -4.93 3.51
C LEU A 228 -17.59 -5.70 4.70
N GLU A 229 -16.80 -6.60 5.31
CA GLU A 229 -17.21 -7.33 6.51
C GLU A 229 -17.51 -6.37 7.67
N LYS A 230 -16.68 -5.34 7.89
CA LYS A 230 -16.96 -4.30 8.89
C LYS A 230 -18.23 -3.50 8.55
N GLN A 231 -18.39 -3.09 7.29
CA GLN A 231 -19.56 -2.33 6.83
C GLN A 231 -20.88 -3.12 6.97
N GLN A 232 -20.82 -4.44 6.76
CA GLN A 232 -21.97 -5.34 6.82
C GLN A 232 -22.13 -6.04 8.18
N GLN A 233 -21.32 -5.68 9.20
CA GLN A 233 -21.37 -6.29 10.55
C GLN A 233 -21.20 -7.83 10.52
N LEU A 234 -20.26 -8.30 9.68
CA LEU A 234 -19.84 -9.69 9.54
C LEU A 234 -18.54 -9.99 10.31
N ASP A 235 -18.19 -9.11 11.24
CA ASP A 235 -17.00 -9.15 12.08
C ASP A 235 -17.07 -10.17 13.24
N ASP A 236 -18.20 -10.86 13.36
CA ASP A 236 -18.37 -12.06 14.19
C ASP A 236 -17.59 -13.25 13.61
N ASP A 237 -16.87 -13.97 14.47
CA ASP A 237 -16.06 -15.13 14.09
C ASP A 237 -16.90 -16.26 13.46
N GLU A 238 -18.20 -16.33 13.71
CA GLU A 238 -19.10 -17.28 13.04
C GLU A 238 -19.50 -16.86 11.62
N LYS A 239 -19.36 -15.57 11.28
CA LYS A 239 -19.79 -14.99 10.00
C LYS A 239 -18.64 -14.66 9.05
N LYS A 240 -17.43 -14.48 9.60
CA LYS A 240 -16.23 -14.16 8.82
C LYS A 240 -15.96 -15.19 7.73
N ILE A 241 -15.62 -14.67 6.55
CA ILE A 241 -15.14 -15.49 5.44
C ILE A 241 -13.83 -16.15 5.83
N LEU A 242 -13.72 -17.44 5.56
CA LEU A 242 -12.57 -18.28 5.83
C LEU A 242 -11.72 -18.51 4.58
N TYR A 243 -12.38 -18.71 3.44
CA TYR A 243 -11.74 -19.12 2.20
C TYR A 243 -12.26 -18.31 1.01
N VAL A 244 -11.34 -17.95 0.12
CA VAL A 244 -11.63 -17.32 -1.18
C VAL A 244 -11.20 -18.26 -2.28
N LEU A 245 -12.13 -18.57 -3.19
CA LEU A 245 -11.91 -19.42 -4.35
C LEU A 245 -11.77 -18.55 -5.61
N TYR A 246 -10.80 -18.83 -6.48
CA TYR A 246 -10.65 -18.07 -7.73
C TYR A 246 -9.86 -18.88 -8.77
N PRO A 247 -10.08 -18.63 -10.08
CA PRO A 247 -9.25 -19.23 -11.11
C PRO A 247 -7.87 -18.60 -11.14
N GLU A 248 -6.84 -19.40 -11.44
CA GLU A 248 -5.46 -18.95 -11.58
C GLU A 248 -5.28 -18.03 -12.80
N SER A 249 -5.83 -18.44 -13.95
CA SER A 249 -5.72 -17.70 -15.21
C SER A 249 -7.03 -17.60 -16.00
N SER A 250 -7.83 -18.68 -16.06
CA SER A 250 -9.14 -18.69 -16.73
C SER A 250 -10.17 -19.51 -15.94
N PRO A 251 -11.47 -19.27 -16.11
CA PRO A 251 -12.53 -20.02 -15.41
C PRO A 251 -12.48 -21.54 -15.65
N GLU A 252 -11.99 -21.97 -16.82
CA GLU A 252 -11.83 -23.38 -17.21
C GLU A 252 -10.49 -23.98 -16.76
N GLY A 253 -9.58 -23.16 -16.25
CA GLY A 253 -8.23 -23.56 -15.84
C GLY A 253 -8.15 -24.05 -14.40
N ASN A 254 -6.95 -24.01 -13.84
CA ASN A 254 -6.70 -24.35 -12.44
C ASN A 254 -7.38 -23.33 -11.52
N TRP A 255 -7.84 -23.81 -10.37
CA TRP A 255 -8.45 -23.00 -9.32
C TRP A 255 -7.63 -23.03 -8.05
N ARG A 256 -7.71 -21.91 -7.32
CA ARG A 256 -7.05 -21.70 -6.03
C ARG A 256 -8.08 -21.61 -4.93
N ILE A 257 -7.74 -22.18 -3.78
CA ILE A 257 -8.35 -21.90 -2.49
C ILE A 257 -7.32 -21.15 -1.65
N GLN A 258 -7.65 -19.95 -1.23
CA GLN A 258 -6.78 -19.13 -0.39
C GLN A 258 -7.46 -18.83 0.94
N CYS A 259 -6.73 -18.99 2.04
CA CYS A 259 -7.18 -18.64 3.37
C CYS A 259 -7.28 -17.13 3.53
N VAL A 260 -8.31 -16.66 4.23
CA VAL A 260 -8.42 -15.26 4.63
C VAL A 260 -7.53 -15.01 5.85
N PRO A 261 -6.60 -14.04 5.80
CA PRO A 261 -5.75 -13.73 6.92
C PRO A 261 -6.52 -13.00 8.05
N THR A 262 -5.97 -12.98 9.26
CA THR A 262 -6.55 -12.24 10.40
C THR A 262 -6.42 -10.72 10.23
N ARG A 263 -5.43 -10.27 9.46
CA ARG A 263 -5.20 -8.87 9.04
C ARG A 263 -4.67 -8.81 7.60
N PRO A 264 -4.84 -7.71 6.85
CA PRO A 264 -4.52 -7.67 5.40
C PRO A 264 -3.10 -8.13 5.04
N GLU A 265 -2.11 -7.64 5.79
CA GLU A 265 -0.68 -7.96 5.61
C GLU A 265 -0.18 -9.09 6.54
N GLY A 266 -1.10 -9.86 7.11
CA GLY A 266 -0.78 -10.95 8.05
C GLY A 266 -0.54 -12.29 7.37
N PHE A 267 0.33 -13.10 7.95
CA PHE A 267 0.55 -14.51 7.56
C PHE A 267 -0.32 -15.49 8.35
N GLU A 268 -0.97 -15.02 9.41
CA GLU A 268 -1.88 -15.81 10.23
C GLU A 268 -3.25 -15.87 9.56
N ASN A 269 -3.76 -17.09 9.37
CA ASN A 269 -5.06 -17.34 8.74
C ASN A 269 -6.17 -17.40 9.79
N ARG A 270 -7.38 -16.94 9.44
CA ARG A 270 -8.59 -17.18 10.25
C ARG A 270 -8.84 -18.68 10.42
N LYS A 271 -8.65 -19.43 9.34
CA LYS A 271 -8.62 -20.89 9.33
C LYS A 271 -7.67 -21.39 8.25
N SER A 272 -6.56 -22.00 8.65
CA SER A 272 -5.63 -22.64 7.71
C SER A 272 -6.26 -23.89 7.09
N LEU A 273 -5.78 -24.30 5.91
CA LEU A 273 -6.14 -25.59 5.32
C LEU A 273 -5.72 -26.75 6.24
N PRO A 274 -6.42 -27.91 6.20
CA PRO A 274 -6.17 -29.05 7.07
C PRO A 274 -4.70 -29.44 7.13
N GLU A 275 -4.19 -29.69 8.34
CA GLU A 275 -2.78 -30.05 8.55
C GLU A 275 -2.38 -31.30 7.77
N SER A 276 -3.28 -32.29 7.68
CA SER A 276 -3.08 -33.51 6.91
C SER A 276 -2.84 -33.28 5.42
N TRP A 277 -3.22 -32.13 4.86
CA TRP A 277 -3.03 -31.81 3.44
C TRP A 277 -1.71 -31.05 3.17
N ARG A 278 -1.16 -30.38 4.18
CA ARG A 278 -0.09 -29.40 4.00
C ARG A 278 1.20 -30.03 3.48
N GLY A 279 1.76 -29.45 2.42
CA GLY A 279 2.99 -29.92 1.79
C GLY A 279 2.78 -31.04 0.78
N PHE A 280 1.59 -31.64 0.70
CA PHE A 280 1.26 -32.67 -0.27
C PHE A 280 0.80 -32.08 -1.61
N ARG A 281 0.96 -32.88 -2.68
CA ARG A 281 0.71 -32.48 -4.07
C ARG A 281 0.06 -33.59 -4.87
N ASP A 282 -0.56 -33.20 -5.99
CA ASP A 282 -1.03 -34.09 -7.05
C ASP A 282 -1.87 -35.29 -6.55
N ASN A 283 -1.54 -36.51 -7.01
CA ASN A 283 -2.29 -37.73 -6.67
C ASN A 283 -2.23 -38.07 -5.17
N GLU A 284 -1.11 -37.80 -4.51
CA GLU A 284 -0.95 -38.08 -3.07
C GLU A 284 -1.91 -37.20 -2.26
N LEU A 285 -1.97 -35.90 -2.57
CA LEU A 285 -2.96 -35.01 -1.97
C LEU A 285 -4.39 -35.41 -2.31
N SER A 286 -4.64 -35.88 -3.54
CA SER A 286 -5.97 -36.35 -3.95
C SER A 286 -6.42 -37.57 -3.13
N GLN A 287 -5.50 -38.49 -2.84
CA GLN A 287 -5.76 -39.67 -1.99
C GLN A 287 -6.00 -39.28 -0.53
N ILE A 288 -5.20 -38.36 0.01
CA ILE A 288 -5.29 -37.93 1.42
C ILE A 288 -6.56 -37.09 1.67
N SER A 289 -6.89 -36.18 0.76
CA SER A 289 -8.05 -35.30 0.89
C SER A 289 -9.36 -35.96 0.49
N GLY A 290 -9.32 -37.03 -0.33
CA GLY A 290 -10.49 -37.60 -0.97
C GLY A 290 -11.05 -36.73 -2.10
N VAL A 291 -10.34 -35.68 -2.52
CA VAL A 291 -10.74 -34.77 -3.61
C VAL A 291 -9.89 -35.03 -4.84
N GLU A 292 -10.52 -35.35 -5.96
CA GLU A 292 -9.81 -35.64 -7.21
C GLU A 292 -9.11 -34.40 -7.79
N SER A 293 -8.06 -34.65 -8.58
CA SER A 293 -7.36 -33.62 -9.37
C SER A 293 -6.78 -32.47 -8.54
N CYS A 294 -6.39 -32.74 -7.30
CA CYS A 294 -5.64 -31.78 -6.50
C CYS A 294 -4.29 -31.43 -7.15
N ILE A 295 -3.83 -30.20 -6.96
CA ILE A 295 -2.52 -29.72 -7.45
C ILE A 295 -1.54 -29.65 -6.28
N PHE A 296 -1.88 -28.88 -5.23
CA PHE A 296 -1.06 -28.79 -4.02
C PHE A 296 -1.82 -28.14 -2.86
N VAL A 297 -1.28 -28.29 -1.64
CA VAL A 297 -1.50 -27.38 -0.51
C VAL A 297 -0.14 -26.93 0.03
N HIS A 298 0.05 -25.62 0.20
CA HIS A 298 1.30 -25.07 0.71
C HIS A 298 1.59 -25.62 2.12
N ALA A 299 2.86 -25.83 2.48
CA ALA A 299 3.24 -26.37 3.79
C ALA A 299 2.73 -25.53 4.98
N GLY A 300 2.68 -24.22 4.82
CA GLY A 300 2.07 -23.29 5.79
C GLY A 300 0.53 -23.29 5.81
N GLY A 301 -0.14 -24.02 4.92
CA GLY A 301 -1.60 -24.18 4.90
C GLY A 301 -2.41 -22.96 4.46
N PHE A 302 -1.80 -21.90 3.93
CA PHE A 302 -2.50 -20.66 3.57
C PHE A 302 -3.10 -20.65 2.14
N ILE A 303 -2.68 -21.58 1.28
CA ILE A 303 -3.16 -21.67 -0.10
C ILE A 303 -3.07 -23.11 -0.61
N GLY A 304 -4.02 -23.50 -1.46
CA GLY A 304 -3.99 -24.73 -2.22
C GLY A 304 -4.57 -24.54 -3.62
N GLY A 305 -4.64 -25.62 -4.38
CA GLY A 305 -5.29 -25.59 -5.68
C GLY A 305 -5.72 -26.94 -6.22
N ASN A 306 -6.66 -26.87 -7.15
CA ASN A 306 -7.26 -28.00 -7.84
C ASN A 306 -7.35 -27.67 -9.34
N LYS A 307 -7.33 -28.68 -10.22
CA LYS A 307 -7.47 -28.46 -11.66
C LYS A 307 -8.88 -27.98 -12.07
N THR A 308 -9.85 -28.05 -11.16
CA THR A 308 -11.25 -27.73 -11.47
C THR A 308 -11.89 -26.83 -10.42
N ARG A 309 -12.89 -26.03 -10.85
CA ARG A 309 -13.73 -25.22 -9.95
C ARG A 309 -14.43 -26.08 -8.90
N HIS A 310 -14.99 -27.21 -9.33
CA HIS A 310 -15.72 -28.11 -8.43
C HIS A 310 -14.78 -28.74 -7.39
N GLY A 311 -13.60 -29.20 -7.80
CA GLY A 311 -12.62 -29.77 -6.87
C GLY A 311 -12.13 -28.76 -5.84
N VAL A 312 -11.91 -27.49 -6.21
CA VAL A 312 -11.53 -26.46 -5.23
C VAL A 312 -12.67 -26.16 -4.24
N TYR A 313 -13.91 -26.24 -4.69
CA TYR A 313 -15.09 -26.14 -3.83
C TYR A 313 -15.16 -27.32 -2.83
N GLU A 314 -14.95 -28.56 -3.27
CA GLU A 314 -14.95 -29.72 -2.36
C GLU A 314 -13.81 -29.62 -1.33
N MET A 315 -12.64 -29.12 -1.74
CA MET A 315 -11.57 -28.81 -0.78
C MET A 315 -12.03 -27.78 0.26
N ALA A 316 -12.72 -26.72 -0.15
CA ALA A 316 -13.24 -25.70 0.76
C ALA A 316 -14.29 -26.27 1.72
N ARG A 317 -15.22 -27.08 1.20
CA ARG A 317 -16.31 -27.70 1.97
C ARG A 317 -15.74 -28.58 3.09
N LEU A 318 -14.80 -29.47 2.75
CA LEU A 318 -14.12 -30.31 3.73
C LEU A 318 -13.29 -29.48 4.73
N ALA A 319 -12.55 -28.48 4.25
CA ALA A 319 -11.73 -27.62 5.11
C ALA A 319 -12.55 -26.78 6.11
N VAL A 320 -13.78 -26.41 5.78
CA VAL A 320 -14.69 -25.73 6.72
C VAL A 320 -15.07 -26.65 7.89
N GLU A 321 -15.25 -27.95 7.63
CA GLU A 321 -15.72 -28.95 8.62
C GLU A 321 -14.59 -29.54 9.48
N MET A 322 -13.37 -29.66 8.94
CA MET A 322 -12.17 -30.19 9.61
C MET A 322 -11.53 -29.20 10.58
#